data_AF-A0A932WYP5-F1
#
_entry.id   AF-A0A932WYP5-F1
#
_cell.length_a   1.000
_cell.length_b   1.000
_cell.length_c   1.000
_cell.angle_alpha   90.00
_cell.angle_beta   90.00
_cell.angle_gamma   90.00
#
_symmetry.space_group_name_H-M   'P 1'
#
loop_
_entity.id
_entity.type
_entity.pdbx_description
1 polymer ?
#
loop_
_entity_poly.entity_id
_entity_poly.type
_entity_poly.pdbx_seq_one_letter_code
_entity_poly.pdbx_strand_id
1 'polypeptide(L)' 'MITGTVGKDGLPTVLLAVAGQTWRATIDTGFNGDLELSHHLAPLVNPRFFARGRSILAGGQSVEEDHYLVE' A
#
# COMPACT_ATOMS: atom_id res chain seq x y z
N MET A 1 -16.35 -6.00 -9.02
CA MET A 1 -16.45 -6.75 -7.75
C MET A 1 -15.05 -7.24 -7.44
N ILE A 2 -14.46 -6.84 -6.31
CA ILE A 2 -13.13 -7.29 -5.89
C ILE A 2 -13.35 -8.51 -4.99
N THR A 3 -12.75 -9.64 -5.35
CA THR A 3 -12.83 -10.89 -4.58
C THR A 3 -11.51 -11.11 -3.85
N GLY A 4 -11.59 -11.56 -2.60
CA GLY A 4 -10.42 -11.74 -1.73
C GLY A 4 -10.56 -12.95 -0.82
N THR A 5 -9.50 -13.22 -0.07
CA THR A 5 -9.43 -14.32 0.90
C THR A 5 -8.89 -13.81 2.24
N VAL A 6 -9.45 -14.30 3.34
CA VAL A 6 -8.90 -14.08 4.68
C VAL A 6 -8.02 -15.27 5.03
N GLY A 7 -6.75 -15.01 5.33
CA GLY A 7 -5.79 -16.02 5.75
C GLY A 7 -6.07 -16.58 7.16
N LYS A 8 -5.35 -17.64 7.54
CA LYS A 8 -5.45 -18.23 8.90
C LYS A 8 -4.95 -17.29 10.00
N ASP A 9 -4.12 -16.33 9.62
CA ASP A 9 -3.63 -15.21 10.43
C ASP A 9 -4.66 -14.08 10.57
N GLY A 10 -5.82 -14.20 9.93
CA GLY A 10 -6.86 -13.18 9.95
C GLY A 10 -6.61 -12.02 9.00
N LEU A 11 -5.56 -12.09 8.16
CA LEU A 11 -5.21 -11.00 7.25
C LEU A 11 -6.04 -11.08 5.95
N PRO A 12 -6.89 -10.09 5.64
CA PRO A 12 -7.64 -10.05 4.39
C PRO A 12 -6.73 -9.65 3.23
N THR A 13 -6.77 -10.42 2.13
CA THR A 13 -5.99 -10.14 0.93
C THR A 13 -6.86 -10.15 -0.34
N VAL A 14 -6.51 -9.29 -1.29
CA VAL A 14 -7.16 -9.17 -2.61
C VAL A 14 -6.12 -9.18 -3.72
N LEU A 15 -6.54 -9.49 -4.94
CA LEU A 15 -5.73 -9.29 -6.15
C LEU A 15 -6.15 -7.99 -6.83
N LEU A 16 -5.20 -7.09 -7.07
CA LEU A 16 -5.41 -5.80 -7.73
C LEU A 16 -4.66 -5.74 -9.05
N ALA A 17 -5.30 -5.23 -10.10
CA ALA A 17 -4.63 -4.91 -11.35
C ALA A 17 -4.16 -3.45 -11.31
N VAL A 18 -2.85 -3.21 -11.31
CA VAL A 18 -2.21 -1.89 -11.31
C VAL A 18 -1.14 -1.86 -12.40
N ALA A 19 -1.19 -0.86 -13.28
CA ALA A 19 -0.28 -0.73 -14.43
C ALA A 19 -0.18 -2.00 -15.31
N GLY A 20 -1.30 -2.70 -15.49
CA GLY A 20 -1.35 -3.95 -16.27
C GLY A 20 -0.76 -5.19 -15.56
N GLN A 21 -0.32 -5.05 -14.31
CA GLN A 21 0.21 -6.14 -13.49
C GLN A 21 -0.75 -6.51 -12.36
N THR A 22 -0.77 -7.79 -11.98
CA THR A 22 -1.60 -8.27 -10.88
C THR A 22 -0.79 -8.35 -9.59
N TRP A 23 -1.26 -7.66 -8.55
CA TRP A 23 -0.61 -7.53 -7.25
C TRP A 23 -1.47 -8.16 -6.17
N ARG A 24 -0.83 -8.87 -5.24
CA ARG A 24 -1.48 -9.25 -3.99
C ARG A 24 -1.41 -8.07 -3.03
N ALA A 25 -2.56 -7.58 -2.58
CA ALA A 25 -2.67 -6.48 -1.64
C ALA A 25 -3.41 -6.92 -0.37
N THR A 26 -3.06 -6.32 0.75
CA THR A 26 -3.73 -6.51 2.05
C THR A 26 -4.77 -5.42 2.25
N ILE A 27 -5.94 -5.76 2.81
CA ILE A 27 -6.91 -4.75 3.24
C ILE A 27 -6.57 -4.37 4.69
N ASP A 28 -5.99 -3.20 4.89
CA ASP A 28 -5.70 -2.67 6.23
C ASP A 28 -6.71 -1.57 6.58
N THR A 29 -7.72 -1.92 7.39
CA THR A 29 -8.73 -0.95 7.86
C THR A 29 -8.23 -0.04 8.98
N GLY A 30 -7.06 -0.33 9.57
CA GLY A 30 -6.41 0.51 10.57
C GLY A 30 -5.50 1.57 9.95
N PHE A 31 -5.20 1.43 8.66
CA PHE A 31 -4.41 2.35 7.87
C PHE A 31 -5.30 3.30 7.06
N ASN A 32 -5.01 4.60 7.12
CA ASN A 32 -5.78 5.66 6.46
C ASN A 32 -4.97 6.34 5.33
N GLY A 33 -4.04 5.62 4.71
CA GLY A 33 -3.17 6.11 3.64
C GLY A 33 -3.40 5.41 2.28
N ASP A 34 -2.59 5.80 1.30
CA ASP A 34 -2.59 5.22 -0.05
C ASP A 34 -1.82 3.89 -0.13
N LEU A 35 -2.01 3.13 -1.21
CA LEU A 35 -1.31 1.86 -1.48
C LEU A 35 0.22 2.05 -1.36
N GLU A 36 0.83 1.45 -0.34
CA GLU A 36 2.29 1.47 -0.17
C GLU A 36 2.97 0.41 -1.05
N LEU A 37 4.05 0.81 -1.71
CA LEU A 37 4.91 -0.12 -2.44
C LEU A 37 5.90 -0.77 -1.47
N SER A 38 5.88 -2.10 -1.39
CA SER A 38 6.83 -2.81 -0.55
C SER A 38 8.28 -2.61 -1.03
N HIS A 39 9.21 -2.36 -0.10
CA HIS A 39 10.62 -2.03 -0.42
C HIS A 39 11.33 -3.03 -1.34
N HIS A 40 11.00 -4.32 -1.26
CA HIS A 40 11.62 -5.35 -2.12
C HIS A 40 11.21 -5.23 -3.59
N LEU A 41 10.14 -4.49 -3.89
CA LEU A 41 9.67 -4.20 -5.25
C LEU A 41 10.32 -2.93 -5.81
N ALA A 42 11.01 -2.14 -5.00
CA ALA A 42 11.66 -0.90 -5.44
C ALA A 42 12.60 -1.08 -6.64
N PRO A 43 13.36 -2.18 -6.80
CA PRO A 43 14.18 -2.41 -7.99
C PRO A 43 13.36 -2.73 -9.26
N LEU A 44 12.10 -3.10 -9.12
CA LEU A 44 11.21 -3.54 -10.22
C LEU A 44 10.35 -2.39 -10.77
N VAL A 45 10.41 -1.22 -10.14
CA VAL A 45 9.69 -0.02 -10.54
C VAL A 45 10.65 1.15 -10.63
N ASN A 46 10.24 2.26 -11.27
CA ASN A 46 11.02 3.49 -11.33
C ASN A 46 10.37 4.57 -10.44
N PRO A 47 10.49 4.48 -9.10
CA PRO A 47 9.78 5.38 -8.20
C PRO A 47 10.44 6.76 -8.23
N ARG A 48 9.66 7.79 -8.56
CA ARG A 48 10.12 9.17 -8.53
C ARG A 48 9.57 9.88 -7.31
N PHE A 49 10.45 10.34 -6.42
CA PHE A 49 10.04 11.09 -5.24
C PHE A 49 9.14 12.27 -5.63
N PHE A 50 8.04 12.41 -4.90
CA PHE A 50 7.03 13.43 -5.15
C PHE A 50 6.94 14.42 -3.99
N ALA A 51 6.79 13.93 -2.75
CA ALA A 51 6.61 14.77 -1.57
C ALA A 51 6.88 14.00 -0.27
N ARG A 52 7.04 14.72 0.84
CA ARG A 52 6.95 14.16 2.20
C ARG A 52 5.60 14.52 2.79
N GLY A 53 4.81 13.51 3.14
CA GLY A 53 3.49 13.63 3.73
C GLY A 53 3.52 13.39 5.24
N ARG A 54 2.55 13.94 5.95
CA ARG A 54 2.29 13.62 7.35
C ARG A 54 0.90 13.05 7.49
N SER A 55 0.80 11.86 8.06
CA SER A 55 -0.45 11.13 8.27
C SER A 55 -0.75 11.01 9.76
N ILE A 56 -2.03 11.07 10.13
CA ILE A 56 -2.50 10.76 11.50
C ILE A 56 -3.08 9.35 11.48
N LEU A 57 -2.46 8.46 12.23
CA LEU A 57 -2.88 7.06 12.37
C LEU A 57 -4.01 6.93 13.40
N ALA A 58 -4.66 5.76 13.40
CA ALA A 58 -5.56 5.38 14.47
C ALA A 58 -4.82 5.47 15.83
N GLY A 59 -5.45 6.07 16.83
CA GLY A 59 -4.84 6.32 18.14
C GLY A 59 -4.08 7.65 18.29
N GLY A 60 -4.16 8.54 17.28
CA GLY A 60 -3.64 9.91 17.38
C GLY A 60 -2.13 10.03 17.22
N GLN A 61 -1.45 8.96 16.82
CA GLN A 61 -0.04 8.98 16.46
C GLN A 61 0.12 9.64 15.09
N SER A 62 1.25 10.32 14.88
CA SER A 62 1.59 10.89 13.58
C SER A 62 2.83 10.24 13.00
N VAL A 63 2.80 9.96 11.70
CA VAL A 63 3.93 9.43 10.93
C VAL A 63 4.26 10.40 9.79
N GLU A 64 5.55 10.47 9.42
CA GLU A 64 6.03 11.16 8.22
C GLU A 64 6.49 10.13 7.21
N GLU A 65 6.05 10.28 5.96
CA GLU A 65 6.22 9.29 4.91
C GLU A 65 6.70 9.96 3.61
N ASP A 66 7.57 9.29 2.87
CA ASP A 66 7.99 9.73 1.54
C ASP A 66 7.05 9.15 0.48
N HIS A 67 6.44 10.01 -0.31
CA HIS A 67 5.53 9.65 -1.39
C HIS A 67 6.29 9.62 -2.72
N TYR A 68 6.00 8.59 -3.51
CA TYR A 68 6.63 8.37 -4.81
C TYR A 68 5.56 8.20 -5.89
N LEU A 69 5.81 8.76 -7.07
CA LEU A 69 5.07 8.43 -8.29
C LEU A 69 5.70 7.21 -8.93
N VAL A 70 4.89 6.23 -9.30
CA VAL A 70 5.30 5.04 -10.05
C VAL A 70 4.64 5.09 -11.41
N GLU A 71 5.46 5.20 -12.47
CA GLU A 71 5.03 5.12 -13.88
C GLU A 71 5.12 3.69 -14.42
#